data_AF-A0A2H0N6G1-F1
#
_entry.id   AF-A0A2H0N6G1-F1
#
_cell.length_a   1.000
_cell.length_b   1.000
_cell.length_c   1.000
_cell.angle_alpha   90.00
_cell.angle_beta   90.00
_cell.angle_gamma   90.00
#
_symmetry.space_group_name_H-M   'P 1'
#
loop_
_entity.id
_entity.type
_entity.pdbx_description
1 polymer ?
#
loop_
_entity_poly.entity_id
_entity_poly.type
_entity_poly.pdbx_seq_one_letter_code
_entity_poly.pdbx_strand_id
1 'polypeptide(L)'
;MEYKYKHLHNMMNLKKLFHKHSSKVPSFIPWVFLVLGLIGFADATYLTFKHLNGALGCSFSTGCETVLSSKYATIFGIPVALPGVLYYLSLIFLSLLYFDKKNPLCITLLSHLTWIGLLASIWFEYLQIFVIRANCPFCLISASTSLILFIFGRYTVSYCKKRGLCDYR
;
A
#
# COMPACT_ATOMS: atom_id res chain seq x y z
N MET A 1 16.40 -16.37 -42.62
CA MET A 1 15.02 -16.80 -42.35
C MET A 1 14.87 -17.51 -40.99
N GLU A 2 15.90 -18.17 -40.46
CA GLU A 2 15.87 -18.88 -39.15
C GLU A 2 15.81 -18.00 -37.88
N TYR A 3 16.33 -16.77 -37.92
CA TYR A 3 16.41 -15.90 -36.72
C TYR A 3 15.03 -15.45 -36.18
N LYS A 4 14.02 -15.33 -37.04
CA LYS A 4 12.67 -14.86 -36.67
C LYS A 4 11.84 -15.93 -35.94
N TYR A 5 12.10 -17.21 -36.19
CA TYR A 5 11.36 -18.33 -35.57
C TYR A 5 11.79 -18.59 -34.12
N LYS A 6 13.09 -18.46 -33.80
CA LYS A 6 13.62 -18.63 -32.44
C LYS A 6 13.11 -17.54 -31.48
N HIS A 7 12.88 -16.33 -32.00
CA HIS A 7 12.34 -15.21 -31.23
C HIS A 7 10.84 -15.33 -30.92
N LEU A 8 10.04 -15.88 -31.83
CA LEU A 8 8.61 -16.15 -31.58
C LEU A 8 8.39 -17.33 -30.62
N HIS A 9 9.22 -18.38 -30.69
CA HIS A 9 9.09 -19.54 -29.82
C HIS A 9 9.44 -19.23 -28.35
N ASN A 10 10.37 -18.28 -28.12
CA ASN A 10 10.69 -17.79 -26.77
C ASN A 10 9.56 -16.98 -26.14
N MET A 11 8.78 -16.21 -26.91
CA MET A 11 7.66 -15.44 -26.37
C MET A 11 6.47 -16.31 -25.94
N MET A 12 6.25 -17.46 -26.59
CA MET A 12 5.18 -18.40 -26.18
C MET A 12 5.54 -19.21 -24.92
N ASN A 13 6.82 -19.51 -24.68
CA ASN A 13 7.25 -20.21 -23.47
C ASN A 13 7.30 -19.28 -22.24
N LEU A 14 7.57 -17.99 -22.43
CA LEU A 14 7.58 -17.01 -21.33
C LEU A 14 6.18 -16.79 -20.73
N LYS A 15 5.13 -16.75 -21.57
CA LYS A 15 3.74 -16.69 -21.09
C LYS A 15 3.34 -17.94 -20.30
N LYS A 16 3.84 -19.12 -20.68
CA LYS A 16 3.54 -20.38 -19.99
C LYS A 16 4.23 -20.50 -18.63
N LEU A 17 5.44 -19.96 -18.47
CA LEU A 17 6.10 -19.86 -17.17
C LEU A 17 5.37 -18.87 -16.24
N PHE A 18 4.83 -17.77 -16.77
CA PHE A 18 4.07 -16.80 -15.98
C PHE A 18 2.68 -17.26 -15.53
N HIS A 19 2.16 -18.38 -16.03
CA HIS A 19 0.77 -18.80 -15.76
C HIS A 19 0.63 -19.98 -14.80
N LYS A 20 1.73 -20.67 -14.45
CA LYS A 20 1.67 -21.96 -13.74
C LYS A 20 1.85 -21.88 -12.22
N HIS A 21 1.74 -20.70 -11.61
CA HIS A 21 1.86 -20.57 -10.16
C HIS A 21 0.63 -19.88 -9.57
N SER A 22 -0.55 -20.46 -9.83
CA SER A 22 -1.79 -20.07 -9.16
C SER A 22 -1.70 -20.52 -7.70
N SER A 23 -1.02 -19.69 -6.92
CA SER A 23 -0.92 -19.81 -5.47
C SER A 23 -2.30 -19.47 -4.92
N LYS A 24 -3.09 -20.49 -4.57
CA LYS A 24 -4.37 -20.28 -3.88
C LYS A 24 -4.10 -19.72 -2.47
N VAL A 25 -3.92 -18.40 -2.35
CA VAL A 25 -4.13 -17.74 -1.05
C VAL A 25 -5.64 -17.72 -0.77
N PRO A 26 -6.05 -17.79 0.51
CA PRO A 26 -7.45 -17.66 0.86
C PRO A 26 -8.02 -16.35 0.29
N SER A 27 -9.21 -16.43 -0.31
CA SER A 27 -9.87 -15.33 -1.05
C SER A 27 -10.09 -14.06 -0.22
N PHE A 28 -10.08 -14.19 1.11
CA PHE A 28 -10.26 -13.10 2.05
C PHE A 28 -9.05 -12.15 2.15
N ILE A 29 -7.82 -12.63 1.96
CA ILE A 29 -6.61 -11.80 2.10
C ILE A 29 -6.58 -10.60 1.12
N PRO A 30 -6.69 -10.79 -0.21
CA PRO A 30 -6.69 -9.66 -1.14
C PRO A 30 -7.86 -8.70 -0.91
N TRP A 31 -8.99 -9.21 -0.42
CA TRP A 31 -10.14 -8.40 -0.01
C TRP A 31 -9.79 -7.44 1.14
N VAL A 32 -9.06 -7.91 2.16
CA VAL A 32 -8.58 -7.06 3.27
C VAL A 32 -7.68 -5.94 2.74
N PHE A 33 -6.73 -6.26 1.86
CA PHE A 33 -5.85 -5.25 1.26
C PHE A 33 -6.62 -4.22 0.42
N LEU A 34 -7.65 -4.67 -0.30
CA LEU A 34 -8.48 -3.79 -1.12
C LEU A 34 -9.33 -2.87 -0.25
N VAL A 35 -10.01 -3.39 0.76
CA VAL A 35 -10.85 -2.61 1.68
C VAL A 35 -10.01 -1.60 2.46
N LEU A 36 -8.90 -2.02 3.06
CA LEU A 36 -8.02 -1.12 3.80
C LEU A 36 -7.34 -0.10 2.88
N GLY A 37 -7.03 -0.48 1.63
CA GLY A 37 -6.53 0.42 0.61
C GLY A 37 -7.55 1.51 0.25
N LEU A 38 -8.83 1.16 0.11
CA LEU A 38 -9.90 2.13 -0.16
C LEU A 38 -10.12 3.09 1.01
N ILE A 39 -10.09 2.58 2.25
CA ILE A 39 -10.19 3.42 3.46
C ILE A 39 -9.04 4.43 3.49
N GLY A 40 -7.80 3.96 3.33
CA GLY A 40 -6.63 4.85 3.32
C GLY A 40 -6.62 5.85 2.16
N PHE A 41 -7.11 5.46 0.98
CA PHE A 41 -7.28 6.37 -0.15
C PHE A 41 -8.33 7.45 0.12
N ALA A 42 -9.45 7.08 0.74
CA ALA A 42 -10.49 8.01 1.15
C ALA A 42 -9.96 8.99 2.20
N ASP A 43 -9.22 8.50 3.20
CA ASP A 43 -8.58 9.32 4.23
C ASP A 43 -7.59 10.33 3.60
N ALA A 44 -6.68 9.86 2.73
CA ALA A 44 -5.69 10.72 2.09
C ALA A 44 -6.35 11.79 1.18
N THR A 45 -7.40 11.40 0.47
CA THR A 45 -8.17 12.33 -0.38
C THR A 45 -8.90 13.36 0.48
N TYR A 46 -9.52 12.93 1.59
CA TYR A 46 -10.19 13.81 2.54
C TYR A 46 -9.21 14.83 3.15
N LEU A 47 -8.03 14.40 3.57
CA LEU A 47 -6.97 15.28 4.09
C LEU A 47 -6.48 16.26 3.01
N THR A 48 -6.35 15.82 1.77
CA THR A 48 -5.95 16.70 0.64
C THR A 48 -6.99 17.79 0.43
N PHE A 49 -8.27 17.43 0.39
CA PHE A 49 -9.36 18.38 0.21
C PHE A 49 -9.43 19.38 1.37
N LYS A 50 -9.24 18.90 2.60
CA LYS A 50 -9.13 19.72 3.81
C LYS A 50 -7.98 20.73 3.75
N HIS A 51 -6.80 20.30 3.30
CA HIS A 51 -5.63 21.16 3.18
C HIS A 51 -5.84 22.27 2.13
N LEU A 52 -6.46 21.92 0.99
CA LEU A 52 -6.72 22.87 -0.10
C LEU A 52 -7.81 23.92 0.22
N ASN A 53 -8.84 23.54 0.97
CA ASN A 53 -9.94 24.46 1.29
C ASN A 53 -9.64 25.44 2.44
N GLY A 54 -8.47 25.34 3.09
CA GLY A 54 -8.12 26.22 4.22
C GLY A 54 -9.05 26.12 5.44
N ALA A 55 -10.06 25.22 5.39
CA ALA A 55 -11.03 24.97 6.44
C ALA A 55 -10.43 24.04 7.51
N LEU A 56 -9.34 24.50 8.12
CA LEU A 56 -8.70 23.87 9.26
C LEU A 56 -9.51 24.11 10.55
N GLY A 57 -10.31 25.19 10.60
CA GLY A 57 -10.86 25.72 11.86
C GLY A 57 -12.18 25.15 12.41
N CYS A 58 -12.81 24.11 11.85
CA CYS A 58 -14.14 23.66 12.35
C CYS A 58 -14.47 22.19 12.08
N SER A 59 -13.57 21.23 12.30
CA SER A 59 -14.00 19.82 12.30
C SER A 59 -13.35 19.02 13.40
N PHE A 60 -14.18 18.65 14.39
CA PHE A 60 -14.23 17.43 15.22
C PHE A 60 -12.95 16.82 15.81
N SER A 61 -11.76 17.36 15.55
CA SER A 61 -10.49 16.68 15.81
C SER A 61 -9.39 17.67 16.13
N THR A 62 -9.41 18.17 17.36
CA THR A 62 -8.31 18.89 18.02
C THR A 62 -6.97 18.19 17.75
N GLY A 63 -6.01 18.90 17.16
CA GLY A 63 -4.66 18.39 16.87
C GLY A 63 -4.36 18.10 15.40
N CYS A 64 -5.34 17.75 14.56
CA CYS A 64 -5.09 17.56 13.13
C CYS A 64 -4.76 18.87 12.40
N GLU A 65 -5.36 19.99 12.81
CA GLU A 65 -5.03 21.32 12.28
C GLU A 65 -3.56 21.68 12.54
N THR A 66 -3.07 21.43 13.76
CA THR A 66 -1.67 21.65 14.12
C THR A 66 -0.72 20.78 13.29
N VAL A 67 -1.08 19.51 13.06
CA VAL A 67 -0.28 18.60 12.21
C VAL A 67 -0.29 19.05 10.75
N LEU A 68 -1.45 19.41 10.22
CA LEU A 68 -1.66 19.74 8.80
C LEU A 68 -1.18 21.15 8.42
N SER A 69 -1.07 22.06 9.39
CA SER A 69 -0.46 23.38 9.23
C SER A 69 1.06 23.38 9.48
N SER A 70 1.64 22.26 9.94
CA SER A 70 3.07 22.17 10.23
C SER A 70 3.90 22.09 8.95
N LYS A 71 5.18 22.46 9.03
CA LYS A 71 6.16 22.30 7.94
C LYS A 71 6.30 20.84 7.47
N TYR A 72 5.92 19.88 8.31
CA TYR A 72 5.97 18.44 8.00
C TYR A 72 4.77 17.95 7.18
N ALA A 73 3.70 18.73 7.09
CA ALA A 73 2.55 18.41 6.22
C ALA A 73 2.91 18.51 4.73
N THR A 74 3.98 19.22 4.39
CA THR A 74 4.50 19.37 3.03
C THR A 74 5.95 18.93 2.97
N ILE A 75 6.24 17.89 2.18
CA ILE A 75 7.60 17.43 1.90
C ILE A 75 7.99 17.97 0.52
N PHE A 76 9.04 18.81 0.45
CA PHE A 76 9.47 19.48 -0.78
C PHE A 76 8.36 20.31 -1.47
N GLY A 77 7.44 20.90 -0.70
CA GLY A 77 6.29 21.65 -1.24
C GLY A 77 5.14 20.77 -1.74
N ILE A 78 5.26 19.44 -1.63
CA ILE A 78 4.19 18.48 -1.96
C ILE A 78 3.52 18.03 -0.66
N PRO A 79 2.17 18.13 -0.57
CA PRO A 79 1.47 17.66 0.62
C PRO A 79 1.69 16.16 0.82
N VAL A 80 1.96 15.74 2.05
CA VAL A 80 2.19 14.33 2.44
C VAL A 80 1.03 13.41 2.06
N ALA A 81 -0.17 13.97 1.87
CA ALA A 81 -1.32 13.24 1.38
C ALA A 81 -1.11 12.65 -0.04
N LEU A 82 -0.31 13.29 -0.90
CA LEU A 82 -0.03 12.83 -2.27
C LEU A 82 0.73 11.48 -2.32
N PRO A 83 1.87 11.32 -1.64
CA PRO A 83 2.54 10.01 -1.57
C PRO A 83 1.68 8.96 -0.85
N GLY A 84 0.82 9.36 0.09
CA GLY A 84 -0.18 8.48 0.71
C GLY A 84 -1.19 7.95 -0.32
N VAL A 85 -1.74 8.82 -1.17
CA VAL A 85 -2.64 8.43 -2.26
C VAL A 85 -1.95 7.44 -3.21
N LEU A 86 -0.72 7.74 -3.64
CA LEU A 86 0.04 6.85 -4.53
C LEU A 86 0.30 5.49 -3.89
N TYR A 87 0.61 5.47 -2.58
CA TYR A 87 0.79 4.24 -1.83
C TYR A 87 -0.47 3.38 -1.82
N TYR A 88 -1.62 3.93 -1.41
CA TYR A 88 -2.88 3.19 -1.37
C TYR A 88 -3.35 2.76 -2.77
N LEU A 89 -3.16 3.61 -3.77
CA LEU A 89 -3.46 3.28 -5.16
C LEU A 89 -2.61 2.09 -5.65
N SER A 90 -1.32 2.07 -5.30
CA SER A 90 -0.44 0.96 -5.65
C SER A 90 -0.90 -0.35 -5.01
N LEU A 91 -1.33 -0.33 -3.75
CA LEU A 91 -1.90 -1.50 -3.06
C LEU A 91 -3.17 -2.00 -3.72
N ILE A 92 -4.10 -1.10 -4.06
CA ILE A 92 -5.35 -1.43 -4.76
C ILE A 92 -5.05 -2.07 -6.11
N PHE A 93 -4.19 -1.44 -6.92
CA PHE A 93 -3.82 -1.92 -8.25
C PHE A 93 -3.18 -3.31 -8.19
N LEU A 94 -2.30 -3.52 -7.22
CA LEU A 94 -1.59 -4.78 -7.04
C LEU A 94 -2.52 -5.89 -6.51
N SER A 95 -3.53 -5.53 -5.70
CA SER A 95 -4.59 -6.44 -5.26
C SER A 95 -5.52 -6.85 -6.43
N LEU A 96 -5.91 -5.89 -7.28
CA LEU A 96 -6.67 -6.15 -8.51
C LEU A 96 -5.92 -7.06 -9.48
N LEU A 97 -4.62 -6.79 -9.71
CA LEU A 97 -3.75 -7.65 -10.52
C LEU A 97 -3.63 -9.07 -9.95
N TYR A 98 -3.63 -9.20 -8.63
CA TYR A 98 -3.67 -10.50 -7.99
C TYR A 98 -5.01 -11.22 -8.24
N PHE A 99 -6.13 -10.50 -8.25
CA PHE A 99 -7.44 -11.09 -8.54
C PHE A 99 -7.54 -11.63 -9.97
N ASP A 100 -6.99 -10.88 -10.94
CA ASP A 100 -6.98 -11.24 -12.36
C ASP A 100 -5.98 -12.38 -12.65
N LYS A 101 -4.72 -12.23 -12.22
CA LYS A 101 -3.64 -13.15 -12.63
C LYS A 101 -3.28 -14.22 -11.59
N LYS A 102 -3.65 -14.04 -10.31
CA LYS A 102 -3.30 -14.92 -9.18
C LYS A 102 -1.81 -15.26 -9.12
N ASN A 103 -0.97 -14.30 -9.52
CA ASN A 103 0.48 -14.47 -9.59
C ASN A 103 1.12 -14.33 -8.21
N PRO A 104 2.09 -15.19 -7.85
CA PRO A 104 2.78 -15.16 -6.55
C PRO A 104 3.67 -13.91 -6.42
N LEU A 105 4.15 -13.40 -7.56
CA LEU A 105 4.89 -12.15 -7.67
C LEU A 105 4.13 -10.96 -7.08
N CYS A 106 2.80 -10.90 -7.29
CA CYS A 106 1.97 -9.82 -6.77
C CYS A 106 1.94 -9.85 -5.23
N ILE A 107 1.89 -11.04 -4.61
CA ILE A 107 1.90 -11.19 -3.14
C ILE A 107 3.26 -10.76 -2.57
N THR A 108 4.36 -11.17 -3.21
CA THR A 108 5.70 -10.77 -2.78
C THR A 108 5.89 -9.25 -2.86
N LEU A 109 5.40 -8.63 -3.94
CA LEU A 109 5.42 -7.17 -4.09
C LEU A 109 4.51 -6.49 -3.07
N LEU A 110 3.28 -6.98 -2.83
CA LEU A 110 2.38 -6.48 -1.78
C LEU A 110 3.11 -6.46 -0.43
N SER A 111 3.80 -7.55 -0.08
CA SER A 111 4.55 -7.62 1.17
C SER A 111 5.69 -6.61 1.24
N HIS A 112 6.40 -6.34 0.14
CA HIS A 112 7.43 -5.29 0.13
C HIS A 112 6.81 -3.90 0.31
N LEU A 113 5.66 -3.64 -0.30
CA LEU A 113 4.93 -2.37 -0.11
C LEU A 113 4.49 -2.19 1.35
N THR A 114 4.11 -3.25 2.07
CA THR A 114 3.74 -3.11 3.49
C THR A 114 4.89 -2.64 4.38
N TRP A 115 6.15 -2.95 4.04
CA TRP A 115 7.32 -2.44 4.75
C TRP A 115 7.47 -0.93 4.60
N ILE A 116 7.27 -0.43 3.38
CA ILE A 116 7.34 1.02 3.09
C ILE A 116 6.27 1.77 3.89
N GLY A 117 5.04 1.25 3.90
CA GLY A 117 3.93 1.85 4.66
C GLY A 117 4.17 1.83 6.18
N LEU A 118 4.74 0.75 6.72
CA LEU A 118 5.07 0.65 8.14
C LEU A 118 6.17 1.66 8.53
N LEU A 119 7.25 1.74 7.75
CA LEU A 119 8.33 2.69 7.99
C LEU A 119 7.84 4.13 7.92
N ALA A 120 7.01 4.45 6.93
CA ALA A 120 6.38 5.76 6.81
C ALA A 120 5.48 6.06 8.03
N SER A 121 4.67 5.11 8.47
CA SER A 121 3.78 5.29 9.62
C SER A 121 4.55 5.58 10.90
N ILE A 122 5.60 4.81 11.19
CA ILE A 122 6.48 5.03 12.36
C ILE A 122 7.11 6.42 12.30
N TRP A 123 7.57 6.83 11.12
CA TRP A 123 8.15 8.16 10.93
C TRP A 123 7.14 9.28 11.21
N PHE A 124 5.90 9.16 10.72
CA PHE A 124 4.86 10.16 10.96
C PHE A 124 4.36 10.18 12.40
N GLU A 125 4.26 9.04 13.08
CA GLU A 125 3.95 8.99 14.51
C GLU A 125 5.05 9.64 15.35
N TYR A 126 6.31 9.37 15.01
CA TYR A 126 7.45 10.01 15.66
C TYR A 126 7.38 11.53 15.56
N LEU A 127 7.07 12.07 14.37
CA LEU A 127 6.89 13.51 14.18
C LEU A 127 5.74 14.08 15.00
N GLN A 128 4.61 13.39 15.09
CA GLN A 128 3.44 13.84 15.86
C GLN A 128 3.73 13.92 17.36
N ILE A 129 4.36 12.90 17.93
CA ILE A 129 4.59 12.79 19.38
C ILE A 129 5.75 13.66 19.85
N PHE A 130 6.88 13.61 19.14
CA PHE A 130 8.12 14.25 19.60
C PHE A 130 8.29 15.67 19.09
N VAL A 131 7.86 15.96 17.86
CA VAL A 131 8.13 17.24 17.21
C VAL A 131 6.94 18.19 17.32
N ILE A 132 5.76 17.76 16.85
CA ILE A 132 4.56 18.60 16.79
C ILE A 132 3.83 18.63 18.13
N ARG A 133 3.96 17.55 18.93
CA ARG A 133 3.23 17.33 20.19
C ARG A 133 1.70 17.46 20.02
N ALA A 134 1.20 16.96 18.90
CA ALA A 134 -0.23 16.96 18.57
C ALA A 134 -0.63 15.61 17.98
N ASN A 135 -1.82 15.14 18.34
CA ASN A 135 -2.31 13.82 17.94
C ASN A 135 -3.41 14.00 16.90
N CYS A 136 -3.23 13.44 15.71
CA CYS A 136 -4.27 13.45 14.68
C CYS A 136 -4.91 12.06 14.58
N PRO A 137 -6.21 11.88 14.92
CA PRO A 137 -6.89 10.60 14.82
C PRO A 137 -6.88 10.01 13.40
N PHE A 138 -6.92 10.83 12.35
CA PHE A 138 -6.77 10.32 10.98
C PHE A 138 -5.39 9.69 10.75
N CYS A 139 -4.32 10.28 11.28
CA CYS A 139 -2.99 9.70 11.18
C CYS A 139 -2.87 8.43 12.03
N LEU A 140 -3.51 8.37 13.20
CA LEU A 140 -3.58 7.15 14.02
C LEU A 140 -4.35 6.03 13.31
N ILE A 141 -5.46 6.35 12.65
CA ILE A 141 -6.21 5.40 11.81
C ILE A 141 -5.27 4.88 10.71
N SER A 142 -4.58 5.76 9.98
CA SER A 142 -3.63 5.35 8.93
C SER A 142 -2.45 4.54 9.46
N ALA A 143 -1.97 4.79 10.68
CA ALA A 143 -0.93 3.99 11.32
C ALA A 143 -1.47 2.59 11.67
N SER A 144 -2.68 2.52 12.22
CA SER A 144 -3.34 1.26 12.55
C SER A 144 -3.62 0.40 11.32
N THR A 145 -4.09 0.99 10.22
CA THR A 145 -4.31 0.27 8.96
C THR A 145 -2.99 -0.26 8.42
N SER A 146 -1.92 0.55 8.42
CA SER A 146 -0.59 0.12 7.96
C SER A 146 -0.02 -1.05 8.78
N LEU A 147 -0.20 -1.03 10.10
CA LEU A 147 0.16 -2.16 10.98
C LEU A 147 -0.64 -3.42 10.63
N ILE A 148 -1.95 -3.30 10.44
CA ILE A 148 -2.81 -4.42 10.04
C ILE A 148 -2.35 -4.99 8.69
N LEU A 149 -2.12 -4.13 7.68
CA LEU A 149 -1.60 -4.54 6.38
C LEU A 149 -0.27 -5.28 6.51
N PHE A 150 0.64 -4.79 7.35
CA PHE A 150 1.93 -5.43 7.57
C PHE A 150 1.79 -6.83 8.18
N ILE A 151 0.97 -6.98 9.23
CA ILE A 151 0.70 -8.28 9.86
C ILE A 151 0.10 -9.25 8.85
N PHE A 152 -0.90 -8.81 8.09
CA PHE A 152 -1.53 -9.62 7.05
C PHE A 152 -0.58 -9.97 5.91
N GLY A 153 0.25 -9.03 5.46
CA GLY A 153 1.25 -9.25 4.42
C GLY A 153 2.29 -10.28 4.84
N ARG A 154 2.83 -10.15 6.05
CA ARG A 154 3.77 -11.12 6.63
C ARG A 154 3.15 -12.49 6.85
N TYR A 155 1.89 -12.53 7.30
CA TYR A 155 1.13 -13.77 7.43
C TYR A 155 0.96 -14.47 6.08
N THR A 156 0.61 -13.70 5.04
CA THR A 156 0.42 -14.21 3.67
C THR A 156 1.72 -14.81 3.12
N VAL A 157 2.85 -14.11 3.24
CA VAL A 157 4.15 -14.61 2.80
C VAL A 157 4.57 -15.86 3.58
N SER A 158 4.34 -15.87 4.89
CA SER A 158 4.65 -17.03 5.74
C SER A 158 3.78 -18.24 5.39
N TYR A 159 2.51 -18.01 5.05
CA TYR A 159 1.58 -19.03 4.57
C TYR A 159 2.03 -19.61 3.23
N CYS A 160 2.41 -18.76 2.28
CA CYS A 160 2.92 -19.20 0.98
C CYS A 160 4.26 -19.94 1.10
N LYS A 161 5.19 -19.48 1.95
CA LYS A 161 6.47 -20.14 2.20
C LYS A 161 6.30 -21.53 2.81
N LYS A 162 5.41 -21.69 3.81
CA LYS A 162 5.11 -23.00 4.42
C LYS A 162 4.50 -23.99 3.43
N ARG A 163 3.77 -23.51 2.42
CA ARG A 163 3.11 -24.35 1.41
C ARG A 163 3.95 -24.55 0.13
N GLY A 164 5.17 -23.99 0.06
CA GLY A 164 6.02 -24.06 -1.14
C GLY A 164 5.45 -23.32 -2.37
N LEU A 165 4.54 -22.36 -2.16
CA LEU A 165 3.80 -21.62 -3.20
C LEU A 165 4.47 -20.31 -3.64
N CYS A 166 5.66 -20.02 -3.11
CA CYS A 166 6.47 -18.87 -3.50
C CYS A 166 7.86 -19.36 -3.94
N ASP A 167 7.90 -20.41 -4.75
CA ASP A 167 9.16 -20.79 -5.42
C ASP A 167 9.32 -19.92 -6.66
N TYR A 168 10.30 -19.02 -6.59
CA TYR A 168 10.67 -18.09 -7.64
C TYR A 168 11.74 -18.78 -8.50
N ARG A 169 11.31 -19.69 -9.37
CA ARG A 169 12.19 -20.34 -10.34
C ARG A 169 11.68 -20.18 -11.77
#